data_AF-A0A5C4Y6L6-F1
#
_entry.id   AF-A0A5C4Y6L6-F1
#
_cell.length_a   1.000
_cell.length_b   1.000
_cell.length_c   1.000
_cell.angle_alpha   90.00
_cell.angle_beta   90.00
_cell.angle_gamma   90.00
#
_symmetry.space_group_name_H-M   'P 1'
#
loop_
_entity.id
_entity.type
_entity.pdbx_description
1 polymer ?
#
loop_
_entity_poly.entity_id
_entity_poly.type
_entity_poly.pdbx_seq_one_letter_code
_entity_poly.pdbx_strand_id
1 'polypeptide(L)'
;MTPDDWQKGIENEAASVQDAQWARETQGVVLLSKRRKLLTDSLASLGAALVLALIWMTGLVLVSRVAWNMDTNPFGVWAMVNIVRFDLVFLGLLLTTGLFLGWWGVQPGRVALTLVLLPVLLWLIGQSVQVEGVWTEPGTNIASDHTTDFAVYKLNVNTFIFALDAALISFLSAWAGRTLRRRNRGRRTAVK
;
A
#
# COMPACT_ATOMS: atom_id res chain seq x y z
N MET A 1 1.00 -23.13 21.26
CA MET A 1 1.41 -23.56 19.91
C MET A 1 0.99 -22.47 18.93
N THR A 2 1.91 -21.86 18.17
CA THR A 2 1.52 -20.91 17.12
C THR A 2 1.15 -21.64 15.82
N PRO A 3 0.39 -21.03 14.89
CA PRO A 3 0.06 -21.67 13.62
C PRO A 3 1.30 -22.09 12.81
N ASP A 4 2.40 -21.34 12.92
CA ASP A 4 3.66 -21.66 12.26
C ASP A 4 4.36 -22.87 12.94
N ASP A 5 4.24 -23.01 14.27
CA ASP A 5 4.77 -24.17 15.00
C ASP A 5 3.97 -25.44 14.71
N TRP A 6 2.65 -25.31 14.57
CA TRP A 6 1.78 -26.41 14.18
C TRP A 6 2.06 -26.88 12.76
N GLN A 7 2.23 -25.94 11.82
CA GLN A 7 2.56 -26.28 10.44
C GLN A 7 3.92 -26.98 10.34
N LYS A 8 4.94 -26.52 11.07
CA LYS A 8 6.24 -27.20 11.14
C LYS A 8 6.17 -28.56 11.81
N GLY A 9 5.39 -28.69 12.88
CA GLY A 9 5.15 -29.96 13.56
C GLY A 9 4.61 -30.98 12.57
N ILE A 10 3.55 -30.61 11.85
CA ILE A 10 2.92 -31.46 10.82
C ILE A 10 3.85 -31.77 9.65
N GLU A 11 4.66 -30.81 9.18
CA GLU A 11 5.65 -31.06 8.11
C GLU A 11 6.72 -32.07 8.54
N ASN A 12 7.20 -31.98 9.79
CA ASN A 12 8.17 -32.93 10.33
C ASN A 12 7.57 -34.32 10.56
N GLU A 13 6.34 -34.36 11.04
CA GLU A 13 5.60 -35.59 11.31
C GLU A 13 5.33 -36.33 9.98
N ALA A 14 4.84 -35.60 8.95
CA ALA A 14 4.66 -36.09 7.58
C ALA A 14 5.94 -36.65 6.94
N ALA A 15 7.10 -36.08 7.28
CA ALA A 15 8.39 -36.56 6.78
C ALA A 15 8.91 -37.81 7.53
N SER A 16 8.44 -38.04 8.76
CA SER A 16 8.89 -39.13 9.63
C SER A 16 8.09 -40.42 9.50
N VAL A 17 6.87 -40.34 8.97
CA VAL A 17 5.95 -41.48 8.86
C VAL A 17 6.12 -42.18 7.51
N GLN A 18 6.31 -43.50 7.53
CA GLN A 18 6.48 -44.34 6.33
C GLN A 18 5.18 -44.58 5.54
N ASP A 19 4.04 -44.17 6.09
CA ASP A 19 2.74 -44.21 5.42
C ASP A 19 2.68 -43.13 4.33
N ALA A 20 2.85 -43.58 3.09
CA ALA A 20 2.81 -42.73 1.90
C ALA A 20 1.45 -42.08 1.66
N GLN A 21 0.34 -42.67 2.15
CA GLN A 21 -0.98 -42.08 2.01
C GLN A 21 -1.15 -40.91 2.98
N TRP A 22 -0.81 -41.12 4.25
CA TRP A 22 -0.87 -40.07 5.27
C TRP A 22 0.06 -38.89 4.93
N ALA A 23 1.27 -39.16 4.41
CA ALA A 23 2.18 -38.11 3.95
C ALA A 23 1.58 -37.24 2.83
N ARG A 24 0.90 -37.85 1.84
CA ARG A 24 0.24 -37.11 0.74
C ARG A 24 -0.94 -36.27 1.22
N GLU A 25 -1.79 -36.83 2.07
CA GLU A 25 -2.95 -36.12 2.63
C GLU A 25 -2.49 -34.91 3.46
N THR A 26 -1.46 -35.11 4.26
CA THR A 26 -0.85 -34.07 5.10
C THR A 26 -0.19 -32.96 4.28
N GLN A 27 0.57 -33.32 3.24
CA GLN A 27 1.12 -32.37 2.28
C GLN A 27 0.02 -31.58 1.57
N GLY A 28 -1.10 -32.22 1.23
CA GLY A 28 -2.28 -31.58 0.63
C GLY A 28 -2.87 -30.49 1.53
N VAL A 29 -3.06 -30.77 2.82
CA VAL A 29 -3.55 -29.80 3.82
C VAL A 29 -2.57 -28.64 3.99
N VAL A 30 -1.27 -28.92 4.06
CA VAL A 30 -0.22 -27.90 4.15
C VAL A 30 -0.22 -27.01 2.90
N LEU A 31 -0.33 -27.59 1.69
CA LEU A 31 -0.41 -26.84 0.44
C LEU A 31 -1.66 -25.95 0.37
N LEU A 32 -2.83 -26.47 0.74
CA LEU A 32 -4.07 -25.70 0.81
C LEU A 32 -3.98 -24.53 1.79
N SER A 33 -3.41 -24.75 2.98
CA SER A 33 -3.20 -23.68 3.96
C SER A 33 -2.23 -22.61 3.45
N LYS A 34 -1.13 -23.00 2.79
CA LYS A 34 -0.17 -22.09 2.15
C LYS A 34 -0.84 -21.27 1.04
N ARG A 35 -1.66 -21.90 0.19
CA ARG A 35 -2.41 -21.23 -0.89
C ARG A 35 -3.45 -20.24 -0.36
N ARG A 36 -4.21 -20.59 0.68
CA ARG A 36 -5.16 -19.67 1.31
C ARG A 36 -4.46 -18.47 1.92
N LYS A 37 -3.37 -18.69 2.66
CA LYS A 37 -2.54 -17.61 3.22
C LYS A 37 -1.96 -16.72 2.12
N LEU A 38 -1.54 -17.32 1.01
CA LEU A 38 -1.12 -16.62 -0.20
C LEU A 38 -2.17 -15.65 -0.71
N LEU A 39 -3.40 -16.15 -0.92
CA LEU A 39 -4.51 -15.33 -1.39
C LEU A 39 -4.88 -14.21 -0.42
N THR A 40 -4.97 -14.50 0.89
CA THR A 40 -5.32 -13.49 1.89
C THR A 40 -4.27 -12.39 2.00
N ASP A 41 -2.98 -12.74 1.97
CA ASP A 41 -1.89 -11.77 2.01
C ASP A 41 -1.89 -10.87 0.77
N SER A 42 -2.14 -11.46 -0.42
CA SER A 42 -2.23 -10.71 -1.67
C SER A 42 -3.43 -9.78 -1.70
N LEU A 43 -4.60 -10.24 -1.25
CA LEU A 43 -5.81 -9.43 -1.14
C LEU A 43 -5.63 -8.27 -0.15
N ALA A 44 -5.02 -8.54 1.02
CA ALA A 44 -4.74 -7.49 2.01
C ALA A 44 -3.77 -6.43 1.46
N SER A 45 -2.72 -6.86 0.76
CA SER A 45 -1.73 -5.95 0.17
C SER A 45 -2.33 -5.14 -0.98
N LEU A 46 -3.13 -5.78 -1.84
CA LEU A 46 -3.85 -5.12 -2.92
C LEU A 46 -4.89 -4.12 -2.39
N GLY A 47 -5.65 -4.50 -1.36
CA GLY A 47 -6.61 -3.62 -0.70
C GLY A 47 -5.93 -2.39 -0.09
N ALA A 48 -4.78 -2.57 0.55
CA ALA A 48 -3.98 -1.46 1.07
C ALA A 48 -3.46 -0.55 -0.06
N ALA A 49 -2.97 -1.12 -1.16
CA ALA A 49 -2.54 -0.35 -2.33
C ALA A 49 -3.69 0.44 -2.97
N LEU A 50 -4.89 -0.15 -3.06
CA LEU A 50 -6.10 0.52 -3.52
C LEU A 50 -6.49 1.70 -2.62
N VAL A 51 -6.48 1.51 -1.31
CA VAL A 51 -6.77 2.59 -0.34
C VAL A 51 -5.76 3.72 -0.48
N LEU A 52 -4.46 3.41 -0.59
CA LEU A 52 -3.42 4.42 -0.80
C LEU A 52 -3.62 5.18 -2.12
N ALA A 53 -3.95 4.46 -3.20
CA ALA A 53 -4.21 5.07 -4.49
C ALA A 53 -5.45 5.99 -4.46
N LEU A 54 -6.52 5.56 -3.78
CA LEU A 54 -7.73 6.38 -3.59
C LEU A 54 -7.45 7.62 -2.74
N ILE A 55 -6.67 7.50 -1.66
CA ILE A 55 -6.27 8.65 -0.83
C ILE A 55 -5.46 9.64 -1.66
N TRP A 56 -4.50 9.16 -2.46
CA TRP A 56 -3.71 10.00 -3.34
C TRP A 56 -4.58 10.75 -4.35
N MET A 57 -5.46 10.05 -5.08
CA MET A 57 -6.36 10.66 -6.06
C MET A 57 -7.34 11.65 -5.41
N THR A 58 -7.89 11.30 -4.25
CA THR A 58 -8.76 12.21 -3.49
C THR A 58 -7.99 13.45 -3.05
N GLY A 59 -6.72 13.29 -2.64
CA GLY A 59 -5.84 14.39 -2.30
C GLY A 59 -5.61 15.33 -3.49
N LEU A 60 -5.33 14.81 -4.68
CA LEU A 60 -5.20 15.62 -5.90
C LEU A 60 -6.49 16.38 -6.23
N VAL A 61 -7.65 15.74 -6.10
CA VAL A 61 -8.95 16.36 -6.31
C VAL A 61 -9.27 17.41 -5.25
N LEU A 62 -8.96 17.16 -3.98
CA LEU A 62 -9.15 18.14 -2.91
C LEU A 62 -8.23 19.34 -3.10
N VAL A 63 -6.97 19.11 -3.46
CA VAL A 63 -6.01 20.18 -3.78
C VAL A 63 -6.52 21.01 -4.94
N SER A 64 -7.05 20.41 -6.01
CA SER A 64 -7.59 21.19 -7.14
C SER A 64 -8.84 22.00 -6.77
N ARG A 65 -9.71 21.47 -5.92
CA ARG A 65 -10.91 22.19 -5.43
C ARG A 65 -10.56 23.27 -4.41
N VAL A 66 -9.52 23.08 -3.60
CA VAL A 66 -8.98 24.11 -2.71
C VAL A 66 -8.22 25.18 -3.52
N ALA A 67 -7.59 24.79 -4.63
CA ALA A 67 -6.89 25.71 -5.53
C ALA A 67 -7.81 26.76 -6.14
N TRP A 68 -9.09 26.47 -6.32
CA TRP A 68 -10.10 27.46 -6.70
C TRP A 68 -10.21 28.67 -5.75
N ASN A 69 -9.77 28.52 -4.51
CA ASN A 69 -9.71 29.59 -3.52
C ASN A 69 -8.31 29.68 -2.90
N MET A 70 -7.26 29.24 -3.61
CA MET A 70 -5.93 29.12 -3.02
C MET A 70 -5.39 30.47 -2.52
N ASP A 71 -5.76 31.54 -3.22
CA ASP A 71 -5.34 32.91 -2.93
C ASP A 71 -6.15 33.55 -1.80
N THR A 72 -7.34 33.02 -1.54
CA THR A 72 -8.34 33.59 -0.60
C THR A 72 -8.50 32.76 0.68
N ASN A 73 -8.09 31.48 0.68
CA ASN A 73 -8.15 30.58 1.82
C ASN A 73 -6.74 30.37 2.43
N PRO A 74 -6.55 30.62 3.75
CA PRO A 74 -5.27 30.39 4.44
C PRO A 74 -4.68 29.00 4.23
N PHE A 75 -5.52 27.97 4.10
CA PHE A 75 -5.07 26.59 3.84
C PHE A 75 -4.50 26.42 2.42
N GLY A 76 -5.08 27.11 1.44
CA GLY A 76 -4.61 27.10 0.06
C GLY A 76 -3.25 27.79 -0.08
N VAL A 77 -3.11 29.01 0.47
CA VAL A 77 -1.84 29.74 0.50
C VAL A 77 -0.76 28.91 1.18
N TRP A 78 -1.07 28.31 2.33
CA TRP A 78 -0.15 27.42 3.03
C TRP A 78 0.25 26.20 2.18
N ALA A 79 -0.70 25.57 1.48
CA ALA A 79 -0.44 24.39 0.66
C ALA A 79 0.44 24.71 -0.57
N MET A 80 0.25 25.86 -1.23
CA MET A 80 1.12 26.31 -2.33
C MET A 80 2.58 26.46 -1.89
N VAL A 81 2.81 26.99 -0.69
CA VAL A 81 4.16 27.21 -0.16
C VAL A 81 4.81 25.90 0.35
N ASN A 82 4.00 24.86 0.61
CA ASN A 82 4.43 23.66 1.31
C ASN A 82 4.16 22.36 0.53
N ILE A 83 4.35 22.35 -0.79
CA ILE A 83 4.17 21.19 -1.69
C ILE A 83 4.88 19.93 -1.16
N VAL A 84 6.11 20.08 -0.64
CA VAL A 84 6.91 18.98 -0.06
C VAL A 84 6.21 18.28 1.11
N ARG A 85 5.32 18.97 1.84
CA ARG A 85 4.60 18.35 2.99
C ARG A 85 3.58 17.32 2.54
N PHE A 86 3.01 17.45 1.34
CA PHE A 86 2.06 16.46 0.81
C PHE A 86 2.76 15.13 0.52
N ASP A 87 3.93 15.20 -0.11
CA ASP A 87 4.77 14.02 -0.39
C ASP A 87 5.25 13.36 0.91
N LEU A 88 5.60 14.15 1.93
CA LEU A 88 5.98 13.63 3.25
C LEU A 88 4.82 12.95 3.99
N VAL A 89 3.59 13.48 3.87
CA VAL A 89 2.40 12.82 4.43
C VAL A 89 2.16 11.49 3.74
N PHE A 90 2.28 11.44 2.41
CA PHE A 90 2.12 10.20 1.68
C PHE A 90 3.22 9.18 1.99
N LEU A 91 4.47 9.64 2.13
CA LEU A 91 5.57 8.83 2.62
C LEU A 91 5.27 8.25 4.00
N GLY A 92 4.73 9.06 4.91
CA GLY A 92 4.27 8.62 6.22
C GLY A 92 3.22 7.51 6.12
N LEU A 93 2.22 7.67 5.24
CA LEU A 93 1.18 6.68 5.00
C LEU A 93 1.75 5.36 4.44
N LEU A 94 2.68 5.43 3.49
CA LEU A 94 3.38 4.26 2.96
C LEU A 94 4.14 3.52 4.07
N LEU A 95 4.91 4.25 4.89
CA LEU A 95 5.65 3.69 6.02
C LEU A 95 4.71 2.98 7.01
N THR A 96 3.64 3.66 7.44
CA THR A 96 2.70 3.09 8.42
C THR A 96 1.96 1.88 7.86
N THR A 97 1.57 1.92 6.58
CA THR A 97 0.87 0.81 5.91
C THR A 97 1.80 -0.39 5.77
N GLY A 98 3.05 -0.18 5.32
CA GLY A 98 4.06 -1.22 5.24
C GLY A 98 4.32 -1.85 6.61
N LEU A 99 4.55 -1.03 7.65
CA LEU A 99 4.72 -1.50 9.04
C LEU A 99 3.53 -2.34 9.51
N PHE A 100 2.30 -1.88 9.27
CA PHE A 100 1.08 -2.57 9.65
C PHE A 100 0.94 -3.93 8.96
N LEU A 101 1.12 -4.00 7.64
CA LEU A 101 1.08 -5.25 6.87
C LEU A 101 2.18 -6.22 7.31
N GLY A 102 3.39 -5.71 7.53
CA GLY A 102 4.52 -6.47 8.06
C GLY A 102 4.22 -7.04 9.45
N TRP A 103 3.64 -6.22 10.33
CA TRP A 103 3.18 -6.64 11.64
C TRP A 103 2.09 -7.71 11.54
N TRP A 104 1.13 -7.59 10.61
CA TRP A 104 0.14 -8.63 10.34
C TRP A 104 0.71 -9.91 9.72
N GLY A 105 1.99 -9.89 9.31
CA GLY A 105 2.75 -11.09 8.93
C GLY A 105 2.80 -11.32 7.43
N VAL A 106 2.34 -10.34 6.65
CA VAL A 106 2.49 -10.31 5.21
C VAL A 106 3.98 -10.35 4.86
N GLN A 107 4.33 -11.05 3.78
CA GLN A 107 5.71 -11.11 3.30
C GLN A 107 6.11 -9.75 2.70
N PRO A 108 7.25 -9.15 3.11
CA PRO A 108 7.68 -7.84 2.60
C PRO A 108 7.76 -7.77 1.08
N GLY A 109 8.24 -8.84 0.43
CA GLY A 109 8.30 -8.92 -1.04
C GLY A 109 6.94 -8.81 -1.73
N ARG A 110 5.84 -9.25 -1.09
CA ARG A 110 4.49 -9.11 -1.65
C ARG A 110 3.95 -7.70 -1.49
N VAL A 111 4.23 -7.07 -0.35
CA VAL A 111 3.90 -5.65 -0.14
C VAL A 111 4.62 -4.80 -1.20
N ALA A 112 5.90 -5.08 -1.45
CA ALA A 112 6.66 -4.40 -2.50
C ALA A 112 6.05 -4.64 -3.89
N LEU A 113 5.81 -5.91 -4.27
CA LEU A 113 5.26 -6.26 -5.58
C LEU A 113 3.89 -5.62 -5.85
N THR A 114 3.01 -5.58 -4.86
CA THR A 114 1.71 -4.93 -4.99
C THR A 114 1.82 -3.41 -5.12
N LEU A 115 2.80 -2.78 -4.46
CA LEU A 115 3.00 -1.34 -4.56
C LEU A 115 3.77 -0.90 -5.81
N VAL A 116 4.51 -1.79 -6.46
CA VAL A 116 5.00 -1.54 -7.83
C VAL A 116 3.84 -1.32 -8.80
N LEU A 117 2.67 -1.91 -8.55
CA LEU A 117 1.47 -1.72 -9.37
C LEU A 117 0.71 -0.42 -9.04
N LEU A 118 1.15 0.35 -8.04
CA LEU A 118 0.48 1.59 -7.62
C LEU A 118 0.29 2.60 -8.77
N PRO A 119 1.25 2.87 -9.67
CA PRO A 119 1.02 3.78 -10.80
C PRO A 119 -0.08 3.31 -11.74
N VAL A 120 -0.18 1.99 -11.95
CA VAL A 120 -1.23 1.41 -12.80
C VAL A 120 -2.60 1.56 -12.14
N LEU A 121 -2.69 1.35 -10.82
CA LEU A 121 -3.91 1.59 -10.05
C LEU A 121 -4.32 3.07 -10.10
N LEU A 122 -3.39 3.99 -9.91
CA LEU A 122 -3.62 5.43 -10.02
C LEU A 122 -4.11 5.82 -11.41
N TRP A 123 -3.48 5.28 -12.45
CA TRP A 123 -3.91 5.50 -13.83
C TRP A 123 -5.33 4.97 -14.08
N LEU A 124 -5.64 3.73 -13.67
CA LEU A 124 -6.98 3.16 -13.81
C LEU A 124 -8.05 3.97 -13.06
N ILE A 125 -7.76 4.39 -11.83
CA ILE A 125 -8.68 5.25 -11.05
C ILE A 125 -8.87 6.59 -11.76
N GLY A 126 -7.79 7.21 -12.26
CA GLY A 126 -7.87 8.46 -13.02
C GLY A 126 -8.66 8.33 -14.33
N GLN A 127 -8.65 7.18 -14.99
CA GLN A 127 -9.53 6.93 -16.15
C GLN A 127 -11.01 6.78 -15.77
N SER A 128 -11.29 6.34 -14.53
CA SER A 128 -12.65 6.06 -14.07
C SER A 128 -13.39 7.27 -13.49
N VAL A 129 -12.66 8.35 -13.19
CA VAL A 129 -13.22 9.55 -12.55
C VAL A 129 -12.82 10.76 -13.39
N GLN A 130 -13.81 11.50 -13.89
CA GLN A 130 -13.58 12.81 -14.49
C GLN A 130 -13.91 13.88 -13.44
N VAL A 131 -12.93 14.73 -13.12
CA VAL A 131 -13.15 15.85 -12.20
C VAL A 131 -12.80 17.14 -12.93
N GLU A 132 -13.80 17.65 -13.64
CA GLU A 132 -13.71 18.94 -14.29
C GLU A 132 -13.72 20.08 -13.26
N GLY A 133 -12.76 20.98 -13.39
CA GLY A 133 -12.75 22.26 -12.68
C GLY A 133 -12.01 23.31 -13.50
N VAL A 134 -11.99 24.55 -13.03
CA VAL A 134 -11.39 25.67 -13.78
C VAL A 134 -10.12 26.14 -13.07
N TRP A 135 -8.92 25.83 -13.55
CA TRP A 135 -7.72 26.42 -12.95
C TRP A 135 -7.62 27.90 -13.36
N THR A 136 -7.55 28.81 -12.40
CA THR A 136 -7.20 30.22 -12.62
C THR A 136 -5.86 30.48 -11.94
N GLU A 137 -4.91 31.05 -12.67
CA GLU A 137 -3.63 31.44 -12.08
C GLU A 137 -3.85 32.63 -11.13
N PRO A 138 -3.14 32.72 -10.00
CA PRO A 138 -3.28 33.82 -9.07
C PRO A 138 -3.09 35.17 -9.76
N GLY A 139 -4.08 36.05 -9.67
CA GLY A 139 -4.09 37.36 -10.33
C GLY A 139 -4.71 37.40 -11.74
N THR A 140 -5.21 36.27 -12.27
CA THR A 140 -5.96 36.24 -13.53
C THR A 140 -7.47 36.26 -13.27
N ASN A 141 -8.13 37.40 -13.55
CA ASN A 141 -9.58 37.58 -13.43
C ASN A 141 -10.35 37.08 -14.67
N ILE A 142 -9.85 36.04 -15.34
CA ILE A 142 -10.50 35.54 -16.55
C ILE A 142 -11.37 34.37 -16.14
N ALA A 143 -12.69 34.55 -16.26
CA ALA A 143 -13.64 33.44 -16.31
C ALA A 143 -13.27 32.62 -17.56
N SER A 144 -12.44 31.60 -17.38
CA SER A 144 -12.07 30.71 -18.46
C SER A 144 -13.20 29.73 -18.70
N ASP A 145 -13.75 29.73 -19.92
CA ASP A 145 -14.70 28.73 -20.42
C ASP A 145 -14.07 27.32 -20.59
N HIS A 146 -12.83 27.14 -20.13
CA HIS A 146 -12.07 25.91 -20.24
C HIS A 146 -12.01 25.18 -18.90
N THR A 147 -12.68 24.03 -18.81
CA THR A 147 -12.52 23.09 -17.71
C THR A 147 -11.25 22.26 -17.93
N THR A 148 -10.42 22.16 -16.89
CA THR A 148 -9.30 21.24 -16.78
C THR A 148 -9.73 20.03 -15.97
N ASP A 149 -9.43 18.82 -16.46
CA ASP A 149 -9.61 17.60 -15.67
C ASP A 149 -8.44 17.46 -14.68
N PHE A 150 -8.78 17.44 -13.40
CA PHE A 150 -7.81 17.35 -12.32
C PHE A 150 -7.53 15.92 -11.85
N ALA A 151 -8.31 14.94 -12.32
CA ALA A 151 -8.10 13.53 -12.00
C ALA A 151 -7.15 12.83 -13.00
N VAL A 152 -6.25 13.58 -13.64
CA VAL A 152 -5.36 13.04 -14.67
C VAL A 152 -4.05 12.55 -14.07
N TYR A 153 -3.86 11.22 -14.08
CA TYR A 153 -2.57 10.60 -13.78
C TYR A 153 -1.92 10.08 -15.06
N LYS A 154 -0.73 10.57 -15.41
CA LYS A 154 0.00 10.15 -16.62
C LYS A 154 1.10 9.17 -16.27
N LEU A 155 1.11 8.02 -16.96
CA LEU A 155 2.21 7.07 -16.87
C LEU A 155 3.43 7.62 -17.61
N ASN A 156 4.49 7.92 -16.87
CA ASN A 156 5.78 8.38 -17.40
C ASN A 156 6.95 7.82 -16.56
N VAL A 157 8.18 8.09 -16.99
CA VAL A 157 9.39 7.60 -16.29
C VAL A 157 9.41 7.99 -14.82
N ASN A 158 9.01 9.22 -14.48
CA ASN A 158 8.98 9.70 -13.09
C ASN A 158 7.98 8.90 -12.23
N THR A 159 6.83 8.52 -12.80
CA THR A 159 5.86 7.66 -12.07
C THR A 159 6.39 6.26 -11.82
N PHE A 160 7.26 5.72 -12.69
CA PHE A 160 7.91 4.43 -12.45
C PHE A 160 9.02 4.52 -11.41
N ILE A 161 9.79 5.61 -11.39
CA ILE A 161 10.77 5.89 -10.33
C ILE A 161 10.07 5.99 -8.97
N PHE A 162 8.99 6.76 -8.90
CA PHE A 162 8.15 6.85 -7.70
C PHE A 162 7.63 5.48 -7.23
N ALA A 163 7.21 4.61 -8.16
CA ALA A 163 6.76 3.26 -7.83
C ALA A 163 7.86 2.40 -7.20
N LEU A 164 9.09 2.50 -7.72
CA LEU A 164 10.25 1.81 -7.19
C LEU A 164 10.59 2.29 -5.79
N ASP A 165 10.56 3.61 -5.56
CA ASP A 165 10.79 4.20 -4.25
C ASP A 165 9.71 3.75 -3.25
N ALA A 166 8.44 3.83 -3.65
CA ALA A 166 7.32 3.36 -2.83
C ALA A 166 7.43 1.86 -2.49
N ALA A 167 7.84 1.03 -3.46
CA ALA A 167 8.06 -0.39 -3.26
C ALA A 167 9.22 -0.67 -2.29
N LEU A 168 10.35 0.04 -2.42
CA LEU A 168 11.51 -0.09 -1.53
C LEU A 168 11.16 0.33 -0.10
N ILE A 169 10.55 1.50 0.07
CA ILE A 169 10.15 2.03 1.37
C ILE A 169 9.17 1.07 2.06
N SER A 170 8.20 0.55 1.31
CA SER A 170 7.19 -0.34 1.86
C SER A 170 7.73 -1.74 2.14
N PHE A 171 8.70 -2.22 1.36
CA PHE A 171 9.47 -3.42 1.68
C PHE A 171 10.18 -3.28 3.02
N LEU A 172 10.94 -2.21 3.21
CA LEU A 172 11.70 -1.95 4.44
C LEU A 172 10.76 -1.81 5.65
N SER A 173 9.65 -1.12 5.46
CA SER A 173 8.61 -0.93 6.49
C SER A 173 7.94 -2.24 6.87
N ALA A 174 7.56 -3.07 5.89
CA ALA A 174 7.00 -4.39 6.15
C ALA A 174 8.01 -5.33 6.82
N TRP A 175 9.28 -5.24 6.44
CA TRP A 175 10.35 -5.98 7.11
C TRP A 175 10.51 -5.55 8.57
N ALA A 176 10.51 -4.24 8.85
CA ALA A 176 10.54 -3.70 10.21
C ALA A 176 9.32 -4.14 11.03
N GLY A 177 8.10 -4.06 10.48
CA GLY A 177 6.89 -4.51 11.17
C GLY A 177 6.93 -6.00 11.53
N ARG A 178 7.43 -6.82 10.60
CA ARG A 178 7.57 -8.27 10.80
C ARG A 178 8.62 -8.62 11.84
N THR A 179 9.76 -7.93 11.85
CA THR A 179 10.82 -8.14 12.85
C THR A 179 10.35 -7.71 14.24
N LEU A 180 9.64 -6.59 14.36
CA LEU A 180 9.02 -6.14 15.61
C LEU A 180 8.04 -7.16 16.19
N ARG A 181 7.14 -7.71 15.35
CA ARG A 181 6.23 -8.78 15.80
C ARG A 181 6.96 -10.02 16.32
N ARG A 182 8.03 -10.45 15.63
CA ARG A 182 8.82 -11.62 16.05
C ARG A 182 9.46 -11.38 17.41
N ARG A 183 10.05 -10.19 17.63
CA ARG A 183 10.62 -9.80 18.92
C ARG A 183 9.58 -9.80 20.05
N ASN A 184 8.39 -9.25 19.80
CA ASN A 184 7.31 -9.21 20.80
C ASN A 184 6.78 -10.61 21.16
N ARG A 185 6.71 -11.53 20.19
CA ARG A 185 6.33 -12.92 20.47
C ARG A 185 7.38 -13.65 21.31
N GLY A 186 8.67 -13.48 21.00
CA GLY A 186 9.77 -14.09 21.78
C GLY A 186 9.85 -13.60 23.23
N ARG A 187 9.55 -12.31 23.48
CA ARG A 187 9.45 -11.78 24.85
C ARG A 187 8.30 -12.40 25.64
N ARG A 188 7.13 -12.61 25.03
CA ARG A 188 5.98 -13.22 25.72
C ARG A 188 6.17 -14.69 26.09
N THR A 189 7.02 -15.42 25.36
CA THR A 189 7.34 -16.82 25.66
C THR A 189 8.43 -16.98 26.71
N ALA A 190 9.27 -15.98 26.94
CA ALA A 190 10.34 -16.01 27.95
C ALA A 190 9.88 -15.62 29.37
N VAL A 191 8.65 -15.14 29.53
CA VAL A 191 8.05 -14.69 30.81
C VAL A 191 7.08 -15.75 31.37
N LYS A 192 7.09 -16.96 30.83
CA LYS A 192 6.35 -18.12 31.36
C LYS A 192 7.34 -19.21 31.73
#